data_AF-B5DQL1-F1
#
_entry.id   AF-B5DQL1-F1
#
_cell.length_a   1.000
_cell.length_b   1.000
_cell.length_c   1.000
_cell.angle_alpha   90.00
_cell.angle_beta   90.00
_cell.angle_gamma   90.00
#
_symmetry.space_group_name_H-M   'P 1'
#
loop_
_entity.id
_entity.type
_entity.pdbx_description
1 polymer ?
#
loop_
_entity_poly.entity_id
_entity_poly.type
_entity_poly.pdbx_seq_one_letter_code
_entity_poly.pdbx_strand_id
1 'polypeptide(L)'
;MAKGHQERINGLDFGKLCDTFSVICPDFRSGQSSEKLQSLDFANKVLFELGPKMRHVKQSGEDQMWRLIFSGGSSVYVYTYKFQRPINSQPRLKDGKLYLTLKQAGLLAATQLCALMPAQHNPGNKILLTPLSRVVFEPPSIPKIAAALSALRRGVVDIGDVVRAVVSSCQSDGFHLQHSQCHIAMVAIGATTKDPEERKRMRAKTLKQYTQRGKAFLSDEYKIYANHSRMAGQLAVESPISIPILITTPSPDIPKPTRKRDLAVVLRSIAKSSDDPLSGDTIDMKFVALPQEKAEDVTSMPASMDVRLEGISLEGMRSKLLAADKESH
;
A
#
# COMPACT_ATOMS: atom_id res chain seq x y z
N MET A 1 38.14 -22.78 -10.56
CA MET A 1 36.72 -22.90 -10.95
C MET A 1 35.84 -22.62 -9.73
N ALA A 2 35.41 -21.37 -9.54
CA ALA A 2 34.56 -21.00 -8.42
C ALA A 2 33.09 -21.08 -8.86
N LYS A 3 32.37 -22.12 -8.39
CA LYS A 3 30.91 -22.17 -8.51
C LYS A 3 30.33 -21.17 -7.52
N GLY A 4 29.88 -20.03 -8.05
CA GLY A 4 29.14 -19.02 -7.30
C GLY A 4 27.93 -19.65 -6.63
N HIS A 5 27.84 -19.47 -5.32
CA HIS A 5 26.69 -19.82 -4.51
C HIS A 5 25.57 -18.82 -4.82
N GLN A 6 24.84 -19.06 -5.91
CA GLN A 6 23.62 -18.32 -6.18
C GLN A 6 22.53 -18.90 -5.29
N GLU A 7 22.45 -18.41 -4.05
CA GLU A 7 21.29 -18.64 -3.20
C GLU A 7 20.05 -18.19 -3.98
N ARG A 8 19.23 -19.16 -4.38
CA ARG A 8 17.93 -18.91 -4.99
C ARG A 8 17.08 -18.19 -3.94
N ILE A 9 16.97 -16.87 -4.05
CA ILE A 9 15.96 -16.11 -3.31
C ILE A 9 14.61 -16.51 -3.89
N ASN A 10 13.99 -17.57 -3.34
CA ASN A 10 12.60 -17.90 -3.57
C ASN A 10 11.73 -16.80 -2.94
N GLY A 11 11.55 -15.67 -3.64
CA GLY A 11 10.82 -14.52 -3.15
C GLY A 11 10.54 -13.49 -4.24
N LEU A 12 9.61 -12.58 -3.96
CA LEU A 12 9.29 -11.45 -4.83
C LEU A 12 10.52 -10.53 -4.96
N ASP A 13 10.99 -10.32 -6.20
CA ASP A 13 11.90 -9.23 -6.52
C ASP A 13 11.08 -7.95 -6.71
N PHE A 14 11.05 -7.16 -5.64
CA PHE A 14 10.29 -5.92 -5.60
C PHE A 14 10.85 -4.85 -6.52
N GLY A 15 12.18 -4.78 -6.70
CA GLY A 15 12.81 -3.83 -7.60
C GLY A 15 12.36 -4.08 -9.03
N LYS A 16 12.44 -5.34 -9.48
CA LYS A 16 11.97 -5.75 -10.79
C LYS A 16 10.46 -5.57 -10.97
N LEU A 17 9.65 -5.65 -9.90
CA LEU A 17 8.20 -5.37 -9.96
C LEU A 17 7.98 -3.88 -10.26
N CYS A 18 8.71 -3.01 -9.57
CA CYS A 18 8.70 -1.57 -9.82
C CYS A 18 9.17 -1.23 -11.25
N ASP A 19 10.26 -1.85 -11.74
CA ASP A 19 10.72 -1.69 -13.13
C ASP A 19 9.61 -2.07 -14.13
N THR A 20 9.01 -3.25 -13.94
CA THR A 20 7.97 -3.77 -14.84
C THR A 20 6.74 -2.87 -14.84
N PHE A 21 6.33 -2.37 -13.66
CA PHE A 21 5.18 -1.47 -13.56
C PHE A 21 5.45 -0.11 -14.21
N SER A 22 6.68 0.41 -14.14
CA SER A 22 7.03 1.67 -14.81
C SER A 22 6.94 1.62 -16.34
N VAL A 23 7.00 0.44 -16.95
CA VAL A 23 6.74 0.28 -18.39
C VAL A 23 5.24 0.47 -18.71
N ILE A 24 4.36 0.08 -17.80
CA ILE A 24 2.90 0.19 -17.96
C ILE A 24 2.39 1.58 -17.56
N CYS A 25 2.98 2.15 -16.52
CA CYS A 25 2.62 3.42 -15.89
C CYS A 25 3.88 4.28 -15.77
N PRO A 26 4.27 5.01 -16.83
CA PRO A 26 5.56 5.72 -16.88
C PRO A 26 5.79 6.75 -15.78
N ASP A 27 4.71 7.38 -15.29
CA ASP A 27 4.71 8.36 -14.20
C ASP A 27 4.84 7.75 -12.79
N PHE A 28 5.19 6.47 -12.69
CA PHE A 28 5.47 5.79 -11.43
C PHE A 28 6.90 6.03 -10.91
N ARG A 29 7.89 6.18 -11.80
CA ARG A 29 9.30 6.40 -11.39
C ARG A 29 9.71 7.86 -11.42
N SER A 30 9.19 8.55 -12.42
CA SER A 30 9.32 9.99 -12.51
C SER A 30 8.45 10.54 -11.40
N GLY A 31 9.05 10.99 -10.29
CA GLY A 31 8.38 11.93 -9.37
C GLY A 31 8.07 13.28 -10.05
N GLN A 32 7.96 13.28 -11.38
CA GLN A 32 7.72 14.39 -12.26
C GLN A 32 6.23 14.39 -12.60
N SER A 33 5.70 15.60 -12.58
CA SER A 33 4.45 16.07 -13.16
C SER A 33 4.20 15.49 -14.56
N SER A 34 3.62 14.29 -14.62
CA SER A 34 2.82 13.92 -15.77
C SER A 34 1.46 14.60 -15.58
N GLU A 35 0.98 15.35 -16.59
CA GLU A 35 -0.36 15.95 -16.59
C GLU A 35 -1.47 14.98 -16.15
N LYS A 36 -1.24 13.66 -16.29
CA LYS A 36 -2.25 12.62 -16.09
C LYS A 36 -2.18 11.89 -14.74
N LEU A 37 -1.12 12.04 -13.92
CA LEU A 37 -0.96 11.43 -12.58
C LEU A 37 -1.64 10.05 -12.39
N GLN A 38 -1.43 9.14 -13.35
CA GLN A 38 -2.09 7.83 -13.42
C GLN A 38 -1.57 6.87 -12.36
N SER A 39 -0.32 7.02 -11.97
CA SER A 39 0.28 6.27 -10.87
C SER A 39 -0.40 6.60 -9.53
N LEU A 40 -0.80 7.87 -9.33
CA LEU A 40 -1.59 8.32 -8.18
C LEU A 40 -3.03 7.78 -8.24
N ASP A 41 -3.67 7.82 -9.41
CA ASP A 41 -5.02 7.27 -9.60
C ASP A 41 -5.05 5.74 -9.34
N PHE A 42 -4.03 5.03 -9.82
CA PHE A 42 -3.81 3.62 -9.50
C PHE A 42 -3.66 3.42 -7.99
N ALA A 43 -2.83 4.24 -7.32
CA ALA A 43 -2.63 4.13 -5.88
C ALA A 43 -3.92 4.37 -5.09
N ASN A 44 -4.71 5.37 -5.51
CA ASN A 44 -6.01 5.68 -4.93
C ASN A 44 -6.96 4.48 -5.01
N LYS A 45 -7.18 3.97 -6.23
CA LYS A 45 -8.06 2.82 -6.47
C LYS A 45 -7.63 1.58 -5.68
N VAL A 46 -6.34 1.25 -5.70
CA VAL A 46 -5.85 0.05 -5.03
C VAL A 46 -5.96 0.16 -3.51
N LEU A 47 -5.55 1.28 -2.90
CA LEU A 47 -5.48 1.41 -1.44
C LEU A 47 -6.84 1.73 -0.81
N PHE A 48 -7.67 2.56 -1.46
CA PHE A 48 -8.90 3.09 -0.88
C PHE A 48 -10.17 2.42 -1.41
N GLU A 49 -10.14 1.77 -2.59
CA GLU A 49 -11.31 1.06 -3.14
C GLU A 49 -11.12 -0.46 -3.09
N LEU A 50 -10.12 -0.99 -3.80
CA LEU A 50 -9.93 -2.44 -3.96
C LEU A 50 -9.50 -3.12 -2.65
N GLY A 51 -8.62 -2.49 -1.87
CA GLY A 51 -8.17 -2.98 -0.57
C GLY A 51 -9.33 -3.25 0.40
N PRO A 52 -10.23 -2.27 0.65
CA PRO A 52 -11.44 -2.49 1.44
C PRO A 52 -12.43 -3.49 0.84
N LYS A 53 -12.68 -3.44 -0.48
CA LYS A 53 -13.57 -4.41 -1.16
C LYS A 53 -13.10 -5.85 -0.95
N MET A 54 -11.80 -6.10 -1.00
CA MET A 54 -11.22 -7.42 -0.76
C MET A 54 -11.60 -8.04 0.60
N ARG A 55 -11.75 -7.23 1.64
CA ARG A 55 -12.13 -7.76 2.97
C ARG A 55 -13.51 -8.42 2.91
N HIS A 56 -14.42 -7.85 2.13
CA HIS A 56 -15.75 -8.39 1.89
C HIS A 56 -15.70 -9.63 0.98
N VAL A 57 -14.91 -9.58 -0.10
CA VAL A 57 -14.76 -10.71 -1.05
C VAL A 57 -14.15 -11.95 -0.39
N LYS A 58 -13.19 -11.78 0.53
CA LYS A 58 -12.64 -12.91 1.29
C LYS A 58 -13.68 -13.60 2.19
N GLN A 59 -14.74 -12.89 2.58
CA GLN A 59 -15.83 -13.45 3.38
C GLN A 59 -16.84 -14.20 2.50
N SER A 60 -17.05 -13.75 1.26
CA SER A 60 -17.91 -14.46 0.29
C SER A 60 -17.24 -15.69 -0.31
N GLY A 61 -15.91 -15.72 -0.37
CA GLY A 61 -15.14 -16.85 -0.92
C GLY A 61 -15.11 -16.90 -2.45
N GLU A 62 -15.53 -15.82 -3.10
CA GLU A 62 -15.52 -15.66 -4.56
C GLU A 62 -14.19 -15.08 -5.04
N ASP A 63 -13.71 -15.55 -6.19
CA ASP A 63 -12.54 -14.97 -6.84
C ASP A 63 -12.96 -13.78 -7.71
N GLN A 64 -12.29 -12.64 -7.55
CA GLN A 64 -12.53 -11.45 -8.36
C GLN A 64 -11.21 -10.98 -9.00
N MET A 65 -11.37 -10.35 -10.15
CA MET A 65 -10.30 -9.71 -10.89
C MET A 65 -10.77 -8.34 -11.35
N TRP A 66 -9.96 -7.32 -11.10
CA TRP A 66 -10.20 -5.97 -11.57
C TRP A 66 -9.22 -5.64 -12.67
N ARG A 67 -9.72 -5.00 -13.72
CA ARG A 67 -8.89 -4.43 -14.79
C ARG A 67 -8.82 -2.93 -14.61
N LEU A 68 -7.60 -2.41 -14.48
CA LEU A 68 -7.29 -0.98 -14.43
C LEU A 68 -6.64 -0.60 -15.76
N ILE A 69 -7.21 0.36 -16.48
CA ILE A 69 -6.78 0.75 -17.82
C ILE A 69 -6.07 2.11 -17.73
N PHE A 70 -4.85 2.19 -18.26
CA PHE A 70 -4.04 3.40 -18.33
C PHE A 70 -4.19 4.07 -19.70
N SER A 71 -3.83 5.35 -19.79
CA SER A 71 -3.80 6.05 -21.08
C SER A 71 -2.69 5.47 -21.95
N GLY A 72 -3.02 5.09 -23.18
CA GLY A 72 -2.13 4.33 -24.06
C GLY A 72 -2.53 2.86 -24.23
N GLY A 73 -3.64 2.43 -23.62
CA GLY A 73 -4.24 1.11 -23.84
C GLY A 73 -3.62 -0.03 -23.01
N SER A 74 -2.56 0.27 -22.25
CA SER A 74 -2.00 -0.66 -21.28
C SER A 74 -2.96 -0.90 -20.12
N SER A 75 -2.90 -2.10 -19.53
CA SER A 75 -3.79 -2.44 -18.41
C SER A 75 -3.14 -3.32 -17.35
N VAL A 76 -3.55 -3.10 -16.10
CA VAL A 76 -3.17 -3.91 -14.95
C VAL A 76 -4.37 -4.72 -14.48
N TYR A 77 -4.18 -6.02 -14.34
CA TYR A 77 -5.15 -6.94 -13.81
C TYR A 77 -4.79 -7.28 -12.37
N VAL A 78 -5.63 -6.86 -11.43
CA VAL A 78 -5.46 -7.12 -10.00
C VAL A 78 -6.39 -8.23 -9.58
N TYR A 79 -5.85 -9.31 -9.02
CA TYR A 79 -6.65 -10.47 -8.62
C TYR A 79 -6.67 -10.70 -7.11
N THR A 80 -7.78 -11.26 -6.63
CA THR A 80 -7.98 -11.70 -5.24
C THR A 80 -7.29 -13.01 -4.90
N TYR A 81 -7.07 -13.86 -5.91
CA TYR A 81 -6.72 -15.26 -5.74
C TYR A 81 -5.27 -15.49 -5.26
N LYS A 82 -5.09 -16.55 -4.45
CA LYS A 82 -3.80 -17.24 -4.31
C LYS A 82 -3.69 -18.21 -5.48
N PHE A 83 -2.98 -17.84 -6.55
CA PHE A 83 -2.74 -18.74 -7.68
C PHE A 83 -2.32 -20.13 -7.19
N GLN A 84 -2.85 -21.19 -7.83
CA GLN A 84 -2.53 -22.60 -7.52
C GLN A 84 -1.02 -22.85 -7.48
N ARG A 85 -0.26 -22.10 -8.27
CA ARG A 85 1.16 -21.87 -8.05
C ARG A 85 1.29 -20.50 -7.42
N PRO A 86 1.94 -20.34 -6.25
CA PRO A 86 2.22 -19.00 -5.75
C PRO A 86 2.87 -18.21 -6.88
N ILE A 87 2.28 -17.07 -7.25
CA ILE A 87 2.99 -16.03 -8.00
C ILE A 87 3.98 -15.40 -7.01
N ASN A 88 4.91 -16.24 -6.52
CA ASN A 88 6.26 -15.86 -6.14
C ASN A 88 7.08 -15.58 -7.41
N SER A 89 6.52 -15.87 -8.58
CA SER A 89 7.09 -15.49 -9.87
C SER A 89 6.94 -14.00 -10.09
N GLN A 90 8.00 -13.39 -10.60
CA GLN A 90 7.98 -12.04 -11.14
C GLN A 90 6.72 -11.80 -12.00
N PRO A 91 6.00 -10.68 -11.83
CA PRO A 91 4.92 -10.28 -12.72
C PRO A 91 5.34 -10.40 -14.18
N ARG A 92 4.44 -10.94 -15.00
CA ARG A 92 4.67 -11.09 -16.45
C ARG A 92 3.97 -9.94 -17.15
N LEU A 93 4.75 -9.14 -17.87
CA LEU A 93 4.25 -8.21 -18.86
C LEU A 93 4.01 -8.99 -20.16
N LYS A 94 2.77 -9.02 -20.66
CA LYS A 94 2.45 -9.64 -21.94
C LYS A 94 1.41 -8.78 -22.67
N ASP A 95 1.71 -8.36 -23.89
CA ASP A 95 0.79 -7.59 -24.76
C ASP A 95 0.22 -6.32 -24.09
N GLY A 96 1.07 -5.57 -23.36
CA GLY A 96 0.64 -4.37 -22.63
C GLY A 96 -0.22 -4.65 -21.38
N LYS A 97 -0.34 -5.92 -20.96
CA LYS A 97 -1.09 -6.37 -19.79
C LYS A 97 -0.15 -6.85 -18.70
N LEU A 98 -0.37 -6.38 -17.48
CA LEU A 98 0.38 -6.76 -16.29
C LEU A 98 -0.55 -7.38 -15.26
N TYR A 99 -0.23 -8.59 -14.80
CA TYR A 99 -1.04 -9.33 -13.82
C TYR A 99 -0.40 -9.25 -12.44
N LEU A 100 -1.16 -8.79 -11.45
CA LEU A 100 -0.69 -8.53 -10.09
C LEU A 100 -1.62 -9.14 -9.04
N THR A 101 -1.04 -9.75 -8.01
CA THR A 101 -1.76 -10.01 -6.77
C THR A 101 -2.19 -8.67 -6.17
N LEU A 102 -3.27 -8.64 -5.39
CA LEU A 102 -3.58 -7.45 -4.59
C LEU A 102 -2.41 -7.04 -3.67
N LYS A 103 -1.62 -7.99 -3.20
CA LYS A 103 -0.41 -7.71 -2.40
C LYS A 103 0.61 -6.89 -3.19
N GLN A 104 0.96 -7.34 -4.39
CA GLN A 104 1.90 -6.65 -5.28
C GLN A 104 1.36 -5.28 -5.70
N ALA A 105 0.07 -5.21 -6.08
CA ALA A 105 -0.58 -3.95 -6.41
C ALA A 105 -0.54 -2.97 -5.22
N GLY A 106 -0.82 -3.46 -4.01
CA GLY A 106 -0.79 -2.65 -2.81
C GLY A 106 0.62 -2.18 -2.43
N LEU A 107 1.66 -2.97 -2.68
CA LEU A 107 3.05 -2.54 -2.48
C LEU A 107 3.44 -1.41 -3.46
N LEU A 108 3.08 -1.55 -4.74
CA LEU A 108 3.27 -0.50 -5.75
C LEU A 108 2.51 0.78 -5.36
N ALA A 109 1.24 0.64 -5.00
CA ALA A 109 0.40 1.76 -4.59
C ALA A 109 0.92 2.48 -3.35
N ALA A 110 1.36 1.75 -2.33
CA ALA A 110 1.95 2.34 -1.12
C ALA A 110 3.29 3.04 -1.43
N THR A 111 4.09 2.48 -2.34
CA THR A 111 5.33 3.12 -2.82
C THR A 111 5.01 4.45 -3.48
N GLN A 112 4.05 4.47 -4.41
CA GLN A 112 3.68 5.69 -5.11
C GLN A 112 3.12 6.74 -4.17
N LEU A 113 2.22 6.33 -3.27
CA LEU A 113 1.63 7.26 -2.32
C LEU A 113 2.71 7.90 -1.43
N CYS A 114 3.70 7.12 -0.95
CA CYS A 114 4.79 7.66 -0.14
C CYS A 114 5.75 8.54 -0.93
N ALA A 115 6.00 8.22 -2.21
CA ALA A 115 6.87 9.01 -3.08
C ALA A 115 6.29 10.40 -3.38
N LEU A 116 4.96 10.50 -3.50
CA LEU A 116 4.26 11.76 -3.79
C LEU A 116 3.94 12.58 -2.54
N MET A 117 4.10 12.02 -1.34
CA MET A 117 3.93 12.78 -0.10
C MET A 117 5.00 13.87 0.01
N PRO A 118 4.63 15.08 0.45
CA PRO A 118 5.59 16.17 0.56
C PRO A 118 6.71 15.81 1.55
N ALA A 119 7.91 16.30 1.26
CA ALA A 119 9.08 16.05 2.10
C ALA A 119 8.94 16.62 3.52
N GLN A 120 8.18 17.71 3.66
CA GLN A 120 7.82 18.32 4.94
C GLN A 120 6.30 18.45 5.05
N HIS A 121 5.77 18.11 6.22
CA HIS A 121 4.36 18.25 6.47
C HIS A 121 4.01 19.69 6.86
N ASN A 122 3.14 20.33 6.08
CA ASN A 122 2.53 21.59 6.49
C ASN A 122 1.41 21.30 7.52
N PRO A 123 1.45 21.88 8.74
CA PRO A 123 0.48 21.63 9.82
C PRO A 123 -0.98 21.94 9.47
N GLY A 124 -1.24 22.81 8.50
CA GLY A 124 -2.60 23.09 8.01
C GLY A 124 -3.21 21.93 7.21
N ASN A 125 -2.38 20.96 6.80
CA ASN A 125 -2.84 19.86 5.99
C ASN A 125 -3.39 18.70 6.82
N LYS A 126 -4.50 18.12 6.36
CA LYS A 126 -5.01 16.84 6.87
C LYS A 126 -3.97 15.73 6.69
N ILE A 127 -3.94 14.81 7.65
CA ILE A 127 -3.06 13.64 7.61
C ILE A 127 -3.75 12.50 6.84
N LEU A 128 -3.17 12.10 5.72
CA LEU A 128 -3.68 11.02 4.88
C LEU A 128 -3.12 9.66 5.33
N LEU A 129 -4.01 8.82 5.89
CA LEU A 129 -3.70 7.44 6.25
C LEU A 129 -4.49 6.46 5.38
N THR A 130 -3.86 5.36 4.96
CA THR A 130 -4.56 4.28 4.25
C THR A 130 -5.56 3.58 5.16
N PRO A 131 -6.59 2.90 4.61
CA PRO A 131 -7.55 2.17 5.42
C PRO A 131 -6.90 1.14 6.37
N LEU A 132 -5.80 0.48 5.94
CA LEU A 132 -5.05 -0.42 6.81
C LEU A 132 -4.41 0.32 8.00
N SER A 133 -3.79 1.47 7.73
CA SER A 133 -3.15 2.30 8.75
C SER A 133 -4.17 2.86 9.74
N ARG A 134 -5.36 3.26 9.26
CA ARG A 134 -6.43 3.83 10.10
C ARG A 134 -7.04 2.84 11.09
N VAL A 135 -6.91 1.53 10.84
CA VAL A 135 -7.29 0.50 11.81
C VAL A 135 -6.32 0.45 12.99
N VAL A 136 -5.07 0.89 12.79
CA VAL A 136 -4.03 0.85 13.82
C VAL A 136 -3.87 2.20 14.51
N PHE A 137 -3.90 3.30 13.75
CA PHE A 137 -3.61 4.65 14.23
C PHE A 137 -4.72 5.64 13.86
N GLU A 138 -4.90 6.64 14.70
CA GLU A 138 -5.76 7.78 14.38
C GLU A 138 -4.93 8.93 13.81
N PRO A 139 -5.46 9.74 12.88
CA PRO A 139 -4.75 10.91 12.37
C PRO A 139 -4.21 11.83 13.49
N PRO A 140 -4.95 12.15 14.57
CA PRO A 140 -4.44 12.97 15.67
C PRO A 140 -3.30 12.33 16.49
N SER A 141 -3.07 11.02 16.35
CA SER A 141 -1.94 10.34 16.99
C SER A 141 -0.61 10.61 16.28
N ILE A 142 -0.63 10.90 14.98
CA ILE A 142 0.60 11.03 14.18
C ILE A 142 1.48 12.20 14.65
N PRO A 143 0.97 13.42 14.91
CA PRO A 143 1.80 14.50 15.44
C PRO A 143 2.37 14.19 16.84
N LYS A 144 1.62 13.45 17.67
CA LYS A 144 2.07 13.03 19.01
C LYS A 144 3.23 12.04 18.91
N ILE A 145 3.14 11.09 17.99
CA ILE A 145 4.23 10.16 17.68
C ILE A 145 5.46 10.91 17.19
N ALA A 146 5.31 11.87 16.27
CA ALA A 146 6.42 12.68 15.77
C ALA A 146 7.14 13.44 16.89
N ALA A 147 6.37 14.06 17.80
CA ALA A 147 6.92 14.76 18.96
C ALA A 147 7.66 13.80 19.92
N ALA A 148 7.08 12.64 20.23
CA ALA A 148 7.69 11.65 21.11
C ALA A 148 8.99 11.06 20.51
N LEU A 149 8.99 10.77 19.21
CA LEU A 149 10.20 10.33 18.49
C LEU A 149 11.25 11.44 18.46
N SER A 150 10.85 12.69 18.30
CA SER A 150 11.78 13.82 18.29
C SER A 150 12.49 13.97 19.63
N ALA A 151 11.75 13.79 20.73
CA ALA A 151 12.31 13.76 22.08
C ALA A 151 13.26 12.58 22.29
N LEU A 152 12.87 11.38 21.85
CA LEU A 152 13.69 10.17 21.97
C LEU A 152 15.01 10.28 21.19
N ARG A 153 14.95 10.78 19.95
CA ARG A 153 16.10 10.88 19.04
C ARG A 153 16.93 12.15 19.21
N ARG A 154 16.49 13.08 20.06
CA ARG A 154 17.09 14.41 20.25
C ARG A 154 17.26 15.17 18.92
N GLY A 155 16.26 15.06 18.05
CA GLY A 155 16.27 15.67 16.72
C GLY A 155 14.86 15.81 16.17
N VAL A 156 14.63 16.74 15.25
CA VAL A 156 13.30 16.97 14.69
C VAL A 156 12.89 15.82 13.78
N VAL A 157 11.75 15.19 14.06
CA VAL A 157 11.12 14.20 13.20
C VAL A 157 9.90 14.82 12.52
N ASP A 158 9.91 14.87 11.19
CA ASP A 158 8.81 15.42 10.41
C ASP A 158 7.57 14.50 10.48
N ILE A 159 6.37 15.11 10.50
CA ILE A 159 5.11 14.37 10.53
C ILE A 159 4.94 13.53 9.25
N GLY A 160 5.38 14.02 8.09
CA GLY A 160 5.36 13.32 6.82
C GLY A 160 6.20 12.05 6.84
N ASP A 161 7.35 12.05 7.51
CA ASP A 161 8.16 10.85 7.73
C ASP A 161 7.40 9.80 8.55
N VAL A 162 6.71 10.23 9.60
CA VAL A 162 5.87 9.34 10.40
C VAL A 162 4.72 8.77 9.58
N VAL A 163 4.07 9.58 8.73
CA VAL A 163 3.00 9.12 7.84
C VAL A 163 3.53 8.07 6.86
N ARG A 164 4.65 8.34 6.17
CA ARG A 164 5.28 7.39 5.23
C ARG A 164 5.65 6.08 5.92
N ALA A 165 6.21 6.17 7.13
CA ALA A 165 6.57 5.00 7.92
C ALA A 165 5.34 4.17 8.33
N VAL A 166 4.28 4.83 8.80
CA VAL A 166 3.01 4.17 9.17
C VAL A 166 2.35 3.51 7.97
N VAL A 167 2.16 4.24 6.87
CA VAL A 167 1.55 3.73 5.63
C VAL A 167 2.31 2.52 5.10
N SER A 168 3.65 2.61 5.07
CA SER A 168 4.50 1.53 4.57
C SER A 168 4.49 0.30 5.49
N SER A 169 4.49 0.50 6.81
CA SER A 169 4.62 -0.60 7.77
C SER A 169 3.33 -1.35 8.03
N CYS A 170 2.17 -0.67 7.93
CA CYS A 170 0.86 -1.30 8.03
C CYS A 170 0.47 -2.09 6.76
N GLN A 171 1.22 -1.94 5.68
CA GLN A 171 0.99 -2.67 4.44
C GLN A 171 1.40 -4.14 4.56
N SER A 172 0.60 -5.03 3.96
CA SER A 172 0.98 -6.45 3.85
C SER A 172 2.27 -6.60 3.06
N ASP A 173 3.21 -7.41 3.58
CA ASP A 173 4.56 -7.58 3.03
C ASP A 173 5.35 -6.24 2.95
N GLY A 174 5.03 -5.29 3.82
CA GLY A 174 5.64 -3.96 3.87
C GLY A 174 7.16 -3.95 4.07
N PHE A 175 7.79 -5.07 4.48
CA PHE A 175 9.25 -5.20 4.58
C PHE A 175 9.99 -4.90 3.26
N HIS A 176 9.30 -4.93 2.12
CA HIS A 176 9.83 -4.49 0.81
C HIS A 176 9.90 -2.97 0.62
N LEU A 177 9.10 -2.18 1.34
CA LEU A 177 8.93 -0.74 1.12
C LEU A 177 10.02 0.08 1.80
N GLN A 178 10.51 1.14 1.17
CA GLN A 178 11.65 1.93 1.68
C GLN A 178 11.42 2.46 3.11
N HIS A 179 10.27 3.07 3.36
CA HIS A 179 9.99 3.74 4.64
C HIS A 179 9.47 2.81 5.74
N SER A 180 9.26 1.52 5.46
CA SER A 180 8.69 0.62 6.48
C SER A 180 9.69 0.29 7.59
N GLN A 181 9.16 0.19 8.80
CA GLN A 181 9.91 -0.05 10.03
C GLN A 181 9.33 -1.25 10.76
N CYS A 182 10.22 -2.12 11.27
CA CYS A 182 9.82 -3.38 11.88
C CYS A 182 8.91 -3.15 13.09
N HIS A 183 9.24 -2.21 13.97
CA HIS A 183 8.49 -1.98 15.20
C HIS A 183 7.05 -1.50 14.94
N ILE A 184 6.81 -0.67 13.91
CA ILE A 184 5.45 -0.27 13.50
C ILE A 184 4.67 -1.47 12.97
N ALA A 185 5.29 -2.32 12.15
CA ALA A 185 4.63 -3.53 11.62
C ALA A 185 4.21 -4.49 12.74
N MET A 186 5.01 -4.60 13.81
CA MET A 186 4.67 -5.39 15.00
C MET A 186 3.47 -4.83 15.77
N VAL A 187 3.37 -3.49 15.87
CA VAL A 187 2.18 -2.81 16.42
C VAL A 187 0.96 -3.12 15.57
N ALA A 188 1.08 -3.02 14.23
CA ALA A 188 -0.01 -3.29 13.31
C ALA A 188 -0.54 -4.73 13.43
N ILE A 189 0.33 -5.73 13.52
CA ILE A 189 -0.07 -7.13 13.76
C ILE A 189 -0.78 -7.27 15.11
N GLY A 190 -0.24 -6.64 16.15
CA GLY A 190 -0.86 -6.64 17.47
C GLY A 190 -2.27 -6.07 17.48
N ALA A 191 -2.47 -4.95 16.78
CA ALA A 191 -3.75 -4.26 16.72
C ALA A 191 -4.79 -4.92 15.79
N THR A 192 -4.37 -5.78 14.84
CA THR A 192 -5.26 -6.33 13.81
C THR A 192 -5.51 -7.83 13.89
N THR A 193 -4.65 -8.58 14.57
CA THR A 193 -4.80 -10.03 14.72
C THR A 193 -5.45 -10.36 16.05
N LYS A 194 -6.69 -10.87 16.06
CA LYS A 194 -7.43 -11.15 17.31
C LYS A 194 -6.89 -12.37 18.07
N ASP A 195 -6.54 -13.44 17.36
CA ASP A 195 -6.09 -14.69 17.95
C ASP A 195 -4.65 -14.58 18.50
N PRO A 196 -4.39 -14.87 19.79
CA PRO A 196 -3.08 -14.71 20.41
C PRO A 196 -1.97 -15.57 19.78
N GLU A 197 -2.25 -16.82 19.43
CA GLU A 197 -1.26 -17.74 18.86
C GLU A 197 -0.91 -17.36 17.42
N GLU A 198 -1.91 -16.99 16.61
CA GLU A 198 -1.70 -16.44 15.28
C GLU A 198 -0.92 -15.12 15.35
N ARG A 199 -1.24 -14.24 16.30
CA ARG A 199 -0.53 -12.98 16.53
C ARG A 199 0.94 -13.23 16.85
N LYS A 200 1.24 -14.17 17.77
CA LYS A 200 2.60 -14.58 18.12
C LYS A 200 3.36 -15.12 16.91
N ARG A 201 2.75 -16.02 16.14
CA ARG A 201 3.32 -16.58 14.91
C ARG A 201 3.60 -15.50 13.85
N MET A 202 2.65 -14.59 13.63
CA MET A 202 2.80 -13.49 12.68
C MET A 202 3.91 -12.53 13.10
N ARG A 203 3.97 -12.15 14.38
CA ARG A 203 5.03 -11.32 14.94
C ARG A 203 6.42 -11.95 14.72
N ALA A 204 6.59 -13.24 15.04
CA ALA A 204 7.86 -13.94 14.83
C ALA A 204 8.27 -13.98 13.34
N LYS A 205 7.31 -14.26 12.45
CA LYS A 205 7.55 -14.25 11.00
C LYS A 205 7.93 -12.86 10.48
N THR A 206 7.21 -11.82 10.90
CA THR A 206 7.46 -10.44 10.48
C THR A 206 8.82 -9.96 10.95
N LEU A 207 9.19 -10.23 12.21
CA LEU A 207 10.53 -9.92 12.72
C LEU A 207 11.62 -10.54 11.83
N LYS A 208 11.48 -11.83 11.49
CA LYS A 208 12.42 -12.51 10.58
C LYS A 208 12.51 -11.83 9.21
N GLN A 209 11.36 -11.50 8.59
CA GLN A 209 11.31 -10.88 7.27
C GLN A 209 11.95 -9.48 7.23
N TYR A 210 11.72 -8.67 8.27
CA TYR A 210 12.31 -7.33 8.38
C TYR A 210 13.82 -7.39 8.67
N THR A 211 14.26 -8.26 9.58
CA THR A 211 15.69 -8.45 9.88
C THR A 211 16.47 -8.91 8.65
N GLN A 212 15.91 -9.82 7.84
CA GLN A 212 16.51 -10.25 6.56
C GLN A 212 16.67 -9.11 5.55
N ARG A 213 15.97 -7.99 5.73
CA ARG A 213 16.07 -6.77 4.90
C ARG A 213 16.85 -5.65 5.57
N GLY A 214 17.58 -5.94 6.66
CA GLY A 214 18.37 -4.95 7.40
C GLY A 214 17.54 -3.96 8.22
N LYS A 215 16.24 -4.25 8.45
CA LYS A 215 15.34 -3.35 9.19
C LYS A 215 15.21 -3.81 10.63
N ALA A 216 16.06 -3.23 11.49
CA ALA A 216 16.10 -3.58 12.90
C ALA A 216 14.79 -3.27 13.63
N PHE A 217 14.49 -4.09 14.64
CA PHE A 217 13.45 -3.81 15.61
C PHE A 217 14.01 -2.88 16.69
N LEU A 218 13.30 -1.77 16.95
CA LEU A 218 13.68 -0.77 17.95
C LEU A 218 12.63 -0.76 19.05
N SER A 219 13.02 -1.21 20.25
CA SER A 219 12.10 -1.42 21.37
C SER A 219 11.49 -0.11 21.89
N ASP A 220 12.26 0.96 21.98
CA ASP A 220 11.75 2.23 22.50
C ASP A 220 10.81 2.93 21.51
N GLU A 221 11.12 2.85 20.21
CA GLU A 221 10.19 3.31 19.17
C GLU A 221 8.92 2.46 19.13
N TYR A 222 9.03 1.13 19.30
CA TYR A 222 7.86 0.25 19.44
C TYR A 222 6.91 0.74 20.54
N LYS A 223 7.43 1.08 21.73
CA LYS A 223 6.61 1.58 22.85
C LYS A 223 5.87 2.86 22.47
N ILE A 224 6.54 3.81 21.81
CA ILE A 224 5.92 5.06 21.34
C ILE A 224 4.75 4.76 20.40
N TYR A 225 4.98 3.95 19.36
CA TYR A 225 3.93 3.60 18.41
C TYR A 225 2.81 2.78 19.08
N ALA A 226 3.13 1.84 19.96
CA ALA A 226 2.13 1.03 20.66
C ALA A 226 1.20 1.90 21.53
N ASN A 227 1.78 2.85 22.29
CA ASN A 227 1.04 3.77 23.15
C ASN A 227 0.07 4.69 22.39
N HIS A 228 0.39 5.01 21.14
CA HIS A 228 -0.43 5.86 20.29
C HIS A 228 -1.31 5.11 19.28
N SER A 229 -1.35 3.78 19.37
CA SER A 229 -2.25 2.94 18.57
C SER A 229 -3.65 2.88 19.17
N ARG A 230 -4.66 2.59 18.34
CA ARG A 230 -6.06 2.40 18.78
C ARG A 230 -6.23 1.30 19.83
N MET A 231 -5.30 0.36 19.90
CA MET A 231 -5.32 -0.79 20.81
C MET A 231 -4.25 -0.70 21.91
N ALA A 232 -3.81 0.52 22.26
CA ALA A 232 -2.77 0.75 23.27
C ALA A 232 -3.00 -0.03 24.57
N GLY A 233 -4.24 -0.07 25.08
CA GLY A 233 -4.59 -0.83 26.29
C GLY A 233 -4.39 -2.35 26.14
N GLN A 234 -4.75 -2.93 24.99
CA GLN A 234 -4.55 -4.37 24.73
C GLN A 234 -3.07 -4.72 24.52
N LEU A 235 -2.31 -3.82 23.89
CA LEU A 235 -0.88 -4.00 23.66
C LEU A 235 -0.05 -3.83 24.94
N ALA A 236 -0.51 -3.01 25.89
CA ALA A 236 0.17 -2.81 27.17
C ALA A 236 0.08 -4.04 28.10
N VAL A 237 -1.01 -4.82 28.00
CA VAL A 237 -1.21 -6.06 28.78
C VAL A 237 -0.37 -7.22 28.24
N GLU A 238 -0.05 -7.20 26.94
CA GLU A 238 0.87 -8.15 26.35
C GLU A 238 2.31 -7.76 26.64
N SER A 239 3.06 -8.62 27.33
CA SER A 239 4.49 -8.39 27.54
C SER A 239 5.20 -8.12 26.20
N PRO A 240 6.11 -7.14 26.14
CA PRO A 240 6.90 -6.89 24.94
C PRO A 240 7.62 -8.19 24.59
N ILE A 241 7.32 -8.68 23.39
CA ILE A 241 7.88 -9.85 22.72
C ILE A 241 9.11 -10.38 23.47
N SER A 242 8.99 -11.51 24.16
CA SER A 242 10.17 -12.26 24.59
C SER A 242 10.91 -12.62 23.32
N ILE A 243 11.96 -11.88 22.98
CA ILE A 243 12.80 -12.14 21.80
C ILE A 243 13.48 -13.47 22.09
N PRO A 244 13.12 -14.59 21.44
CA PRO A 244 13.99 -15.74 21.50
C PRO A 244 15.15 -15.36 20.57
N ILE A 245 16.34 -15.28 21.17
CA ILE A 245 17.60 -15.39 20.44
C ILE A 245 17.42 -16.52 19.42
N LEU A 246 17.75 -16.27 18.15
CA LEU A 246 17.70 -17.27 17.08
C LEU A 246 18.23 -18.62 17.59
N ILE A 247 17.56 -19.72 17.25
CA ILE A 247 18.15 -20.97 16.71
C ILE A 247 17.02 -21.98 16.38
N THR A 248 17.02 -22.36 15.10
CA THR A 248 16.47 -23.58 14.44
C THR A 248 15.28 -24.34 15.05
N THR A 249 14.16 -24.34 14.34
CA THR A 249 13.51 -25.58 13.85
C THR A 249 12.63 -25.24 12.62
N PRO A 250 12.62 -26.07 11.57
CA PRO A 250 11.64 -25.96 10.51
C PRO A 250 10.30 -26.50 11.03
N SER A 251 9.30 -25.64 11.16
CA SER A 251 7.93 -26.07 11.50
C SER A 251 7.25 -26.66 10.25
N PRO A 252 6.58 -27.81 10.35
CA PRO A 252 5.85 -28.41 9.24
C PRO A 252 4.63 -27.55 8.88
N ASP A 253 4.49 -27.20 7.60
CA ASP A 253 3.29 -26.57 7.06
C ASP A 253 2.12 -27.56 7.13
N ILE A 254 1.12 -27.28 7.97
CA ILE A 254 -0.14 -28.03 7.97
C ILE A 254 -0.99 -27.52 6.79
N PRO A 255 -1.31 -28.34 5.77
CA PRO A 255 -2.10 -27.90 4.63
C PRO A 255 -3.55 -27.67 5.04
N LYS A 256 -4.08 -26.46 4.81
CA LYS A 256 -5.54 -26.22 4.79
C LYS A 256 -6.15 -26.82 3.52
N PRO A 257 -7.38 -27.35 3.55
CA PRO A 257 -8.02 -27.95 2.38
C PRO A 257 -8.28 -26.88 1.31
N THR A 258 -7.57 -26.96 0.20
CA THR A 258 -7.76 -26.11 -0.99
C THR A 258 -8.70 -26.77 -1.98
N ARG A 259 -9.80 -26.10 -2.33
CA ARG A 259 -10.59 -26.43 -3.53
C ARG A 259 -9.73 -26.17 -4.77
N LYS A 260 -9.49 -27.21 -5.57
CA LYS A 260 -8.55 -27.21 -6.72
C LYS A 260 -9.32 -26.87 -8.01
N ARG A 261 -8.99 -25.76 -8.70
CA ARG A 261 -9.43 -25.50 -10.09
C ARG A 261 -8.29 -24.92 -10.95
N ASP A 262 -8.05 -25.54 -12.11
CA ASP A 262 -6.94 -25.31 -13.02
C ASP A 262 -7.01 -23.92 -13.70
N LEU A 263 -5.86 -23.23 -13.81
CA LEU A 263 -5.67 -21.96 -14.51
C LEU A 263 -6.14 -22.02 -15.98
N ALA A 264 -5.88 -23.14 -16.66
CA ALA A 264 -6.33 -23.32 -18.04
C ALA A 264 -7.86 -23.38 -18.13
N VAL A 265 -8.54 -23.84 -17.07
CA VAL A 265 -10.00 -23.88 -16.98
C VAL A 265 -10.55 -22.48 -16.69
N VAL A 266 -9.89 -21.68 -15.84
CA VAL A 266 -10.27 -20.28 -15.56
C VAL A 266 -10.03 -19.39 -16.79
N LEU A 267 -8.88 -19.52 -17.46
CA LEU A 267 -8.60 -18.77 -18.69
C LEU A 267 -9.51 -19.21 -19.86
N ARG A 268 -9.89 -20.49 -19.93
CA ARG A 268 -10.88 -20.98 -20.92
C ARG A 268 -12.31 -20.61 -20.59
N SER A 269 -12.68 -20.46 -19.31
CA SER A 269 -14.02 -19.98 -18.93
C SER A 269 -14.18 -18.49 -19.24
N ILE A 270 -13.09 -17.71 -19.20
CA ILE A 270 -13.07 -16.28 -19.56
C ILE A 270 -13.05 -16.08 -21.10
N ALA A 271 -12.57 -17.05 -21.87
CA ALA A 271 -12.40 -16.93 -23.32
C ALA A 271 -13.66 -17.28 -24.15
N LYS A 272 -14.84 -17.42 -23.53
CA LYS A 272 -16.08 -17.70 -24.25
C LYS A 272 -17.12 -16.63 -23.97
N SER A 273 -17.56 -16.00 -25.07
CA SER A 273 -18.63 -15.01 -25.19
C SER A 273 -18.20 -13.55 -24.97
N SER A 274 -18.53 -12.72 -25.95
CA SER A 274 -18.52 -11.25 -25.86
C SER A 274 -19.56 -10.70 -24.88
N ASP A 275 -20.46 -11.56 -24.37
CA ASP A 275 -21.56 -11.23 -23.47
C ASP A 275 -21.65 -12.26 -22.32
N ASP A 276 -20.65 -12.35 -21.44
CA ASP A 276 -20.64 -13.23 -20.26
C ASP A 276 -21.02 -12.46 -18.97
N PRO A 277 -22.07 -12.87 -18.23
CA PRO A 277 -22.51 -12.25 -16.96
C PRO A 277 -21.53 -12.42 -15.77
N LEU A 278 -20.36 -13.03 -15.96
CA LEU A 278 -19.26 -13.10 -14.98
C LEU A 278 -18.13 -12.09 -15.22
N SER A 279 -18.35 -11.09 -16.08
CA SER A 279 -17.49 -9.91 -16.18
C SER A 279 -17.46 -9.18 -14.83
N GLY A 280 -16.41 -9.41 -14.04
CA GLY A 280 -16.13 -8.59 -12.87
C GLY A 280 -16.01 -7.12 -13.29
N ASP A 281 -16.47 -6.20 -12.44
CA ASP A 281 -16.53 -4.76 -12.72
C ASP A 281 -15.32 -4.27 -13.53
N THR A 282 -15.54 -3.91 -14.79
CA THR A 282 -14.58 -3.10 -15.54
C THR A 282 -14.68 -1.70 -14.98
N ILE A 283 -13.76 -1.35 -14.08
CA ILE A 283 -13.72 -0.01 -13.52
C ILE A 283 -12.89 0.85 -14.47
N ASP A 284 -13.57 1.53 -15.39
CA ASP A 284 -12.95 2.58 -16.17
C ASP A 284 -12.41 3.65 -15.22
N MET A 285 -11.12 3.98 -15.38
CA MET A 285 -10.57 5.15 -14.74
C MET A 285 -11.15 6.36 -15.49
N LYS A 286 -12.28 6.91 -15.00
CA LYS A 286 -12.81 8.16 -15.55
C LYS A 286 -11.83 9.27 -15.22
N PHE A 287 -11.05 9.69 -16.22
CA PHE A 287 -10.16 10.83 -16.13
C PHE A 287 -11.02 12.10 -16.19
N VAL A 288 -11.04 12.86 -15.09
CA VAL A 288 -11.67 14.18 -15.10
C VAL A 288 -10.73 15.12 -15.84
N ALA A 289 -11.05 15.42 -17.10
CA ALA A 289 -10.50 16.58 -17.77
C ALA A 289 -11.14 17.84 -17.18
N LEU A 290 -10.33 18.88 -16.96
CA LEU A 290 -10.81 20.19 -16.53
C LEU A 290 -11.88 20.72 -17.52
N PRO A 291 -12.95 21.38 -17.03
CA PRO A 291 -13.86 22.11 -17.90
C PRO A 291 -13.08 23.20 -18.63
N GLN A 292 -13.20 23.24 -19.97
CA GLN A 292 -12.73 24.38 -20.75
C GLN A 292 -13.45 25.65 -20.27
N GLU A 293 -12.68 26.66 -19.91
CA GLU A 293 -13.16 28.01 -19.61
C GLU A 293 -14.00 28.53 -20.78
N LYS A 294 -15.26 28.87 -20.51
CA LYS A 294 -16.02 29.80 -21.32
C LYS A 294 -16.25 31.06 -20.50
N ALA A 295 -15.91 32.18 -21.11
CA ALA A 295 -15.98 33.54 -20.59
C ALA A 295 -17.42 33.99 -20.24
N GLU A 296 -17.51 34.77 -19.14
CA GLU A 296 -18.45 35.86 -18.75
C GLU A 296 -19.98 35.61 -18.91
N ASP A 297 -20.86 35.94 -17.96
CA ASP A 297 -21.13 37.27 -17.37
C ASP A 297 -21.95 37.18 -16.03
N VAL A 298 -22.03 38.32 -15.35
CA VAL A 298 -22.30 38.65 -13.93
C VAL A 298 -23.75 38.51 -13.42
N THR A 299 -23.97 38.13 -12.13
CA THR A 299 -24.71 38.94 -11.09
C THR A 299 -25.16 38.17 -9.82
N SER A 300 -24.98 38.85 -8.66
CA SER A 300 -25.74 38.81 -7.39
C SER A 300 -25.37 37.87 -6.21
N MET A 301 -24.54 38.42 -5.31
CA MET A 301 -24.64 38.52 -3.82
C MET A 301 -24.78 37.29 -2.88
N PRO A 302 -24.36 37.43 -1.60
CA PRO A 302 -23.43 36.52 -0.94
C PRO A 302 -24.10 35.55 0.02
N ALA A 303 -23.58 34.33 0.10
CA ALA A 303 -23.82 33.47 1.25
C ALA A 303 -22.66 32.50 1.44
N SER A 304 -22.31 32.33 2.71
CA SER A 304 -21.27 31.48 3.29
C SER A 304 -19.83 31.98 3.11
N MET A 305 -19.26 32.45 4.23
CA MET A 305 -17.81 32.51 4.41
C MET A 305 -17.29 31.08 4.33
N ASP A 306 -16.83 30.71 3.14
CA ASP A 306 -16.19 29.43 2.87
C ASP A 306 -14.78 29.51 3.45
N VAL A 307 -14.60 29.04 4.69
CA VAL A 307 -13.28 28.85 5.27
C VAL A 307 -12.65 27.65 4.56
N ARG A 308 -12.07 27.93 3.38
CA ARG A 308 -11.26 26.99 2.61
C ARG A 308 -10.01 26.63 3.41
N LEU A 309 -10.09 25.55 4.18
CA LEU A 309 -8.93 24.89 4.78
C LEU A 309 -8.46 23.78 3.85
N GLU A 310 -7.47 24.11 3.01
CA GLU A 310 -6.79 23.19 2.11
C GLU A 310 -6.05 22.09 2.90
N GLY A 311 -6.44 20.83 2.70
CA GLY A 311 -5.77 19.67 3.30
C GLY A 311 -4.87 18.92 2.31
N ILE A 312 -3.97 18.03 2.79
CA ILE A 312 -3.43 16.95 1.94
C ILE A 312 -4.53 15.92 1.78
N SER A 313 -5.45 16.19 0.85
CA SER A 313 -6.25 15.15 0.20
C SER A 313 -5.48 14.63 -1.03
N LEU A 314 -5.91 13.52 -1.61
CA LEU A 314 -5.35 13.07 -2.89
C LEU A 314 -5.54 14.13 -3.99
N GLU A 315 -6.64 14.89 -3.93
CA GLU A 315 -6.88 16.06 -4.77
C GLU A 315 -5.89 17.19 -4.46
N GLY A 316 -5.60 17.47 -3.19
CA GLY A 316 -4.59 18.45 -2.79
C GLY A 316 -3.17 18.05 -3.23
N MET A 317 -2.84 16.76 -3.22
CA MET A 317 -1.59 16.24 -3.79
C MET A 317 -1.55 16.44 -5.31
N ARG A 318 -2.65 16.11 -6.01
CA ARG A 318 -2.81 16.33 -7.46
C ARG A 318 -2.64 17.81 -7.81
N SER A 319 -3.33 18.72 -7.12
CA SER A 319 -3.25 20.17 -7.39
C SER A 319 -1.83 20.72 -7.18
N LYS A 320 -1.10 20.28 -6.14
CA LYS A 320 0.27 20.74 -5.89
C LYS A 320 1.26 20.22 -6.94
N LEU A 321 1.11 18.96 -7.36
CA LEU A 321 1.96 18.37 -8.40
C LEU A 321 1.73 19.03 -9.76
N LEU A 322 0.49 19.39 -10.09
CA LEU A 322 0.15 20.10 -11.32
C LEU A 322 0.56 21.59 -11.28
N ALA A 323 0.55 22.22 -10.10
CA ALA A 323 0.99 23.61 -9.95
C ALA A 323 2.52 23.77 -10.11
N ALA A 324 3.30 22.84 -9.57
CA ALA A 324 4.77 22.85 -9.69
C ALA A 324 5.26 22.75 -11.15
N ASP A 325 4.46 22.15 -12.04
CA ASP A 325 4.74 22.03 -13.47
C ASP A 325 4.55 23.34 -14.23
N LYS A 326 3.65 24.21 -13.76
CA LYS A 326 3.39 25.52 -14.37
C LYS A 326 4.44 26.57 -14.03
N GLU A 327 5.16 26.40 -12.92
CA GLU A 327 6.22 27.31 -12.47
C GLU A 327 7.60 26.95 -13.05
N SER A 328 7.71 25.81 -13.75
CA SER A 328 8.97 25.30 -14.32
C SER A 328 9.07 25.48 -15.85
N HIS A 329 8.16 26.24 -16.45
CA HIS A 329 8.13 26.58 -17.88
C HIS A 329 8.28 28.07 -18.17
#